data_AF-A0A0S7YSU4-F1
#
_entry.id   AF-A0A0S7YSU4-F1
#
_cell.length_a   1.000
_cell.length_b   1.000
_cell.length_c   1.000
_cell.angle_alpha   90.00
_cell.angle_beta   90.00
_cell.angle_gamma   90.00
#
_symmetry.space_group_name_H-M   'P 1'
#
loop_
_entity.id
_entity.type
_entity.pdbx_description
1 polymer ?
#
loop_
_entity_poly.entity_id
_entity_poly.type
_entity_poly.pdbx_seq_one_letter_code
_entity_poly.pdbx_strand_id
1 'polypeptide(L)'
;MSLFRAIIRSIPVVLAVLLAAGWLGTFTAFGESVKDLKPSELVRVKVHNMILDPRNNRPVVSLADLDESRAMLIWIGENEARAIYAEMEGVKNFRPLTHDLFENFIQEIDGSIQRIIITHTKDNVYYATLEVKRNKSLIKMDARPSDSIVMALKFNAPIFVSKQLFEEASLSLGEQKEVEEQYGLTVQDLTPELAEYWSFESSEGVLVAGVRRESRAEKDGMEVGDIIVELAGRPVADMNAMRVIMKEGEKTAKAKIFRKQLFLSITLQLQ
;
A
#
# COMPACT_ATOMS: atom_id res chain seq x y z
N MET A 1 35.25 76.95 -16.43
CA MET A 1 34.10 76.04 -16.29
C MET A 1 34.61 74.65 -15.94
N SER A 2 34.37 74.25 -14.68
CA SER A 2 34.34 72.87 -14.11
C SER A 2 35.43 71.87 -14.54
N LEU A 3 36.58 71.75 -13.85
CA LEU A 3 36.87 70.98 -12.61
C LEU A 3 36.71 69.44 -12.77
N PHE A 4 37.78 68.64 -12.94
CA PHE A 4 38.82 68.15 -12.01
C PHE A 4 38.38 67.15 -10.92
N ARG A 5 38.99 65.94 -11.00
CA ARG A 5 39.47 65.00 -9.95
C ARG A 5 38.71 64.83 -8.62
N ALA A 6 38.59 63.54 -8.27
CA ALA A 6 38.70 62.93 -6.94
C ALA A 6 37.52 63.08 -5.96
N ILE A 7 36.85 61.96 -5.64
CA ILE A 7 36.30 61.69 -4.31
C ILE A 7 36.49 60.19 -3.99
N ILE A 8 37.65 59.87 -3.39
CA ILE A 8 37.82 58.81 -2.39
C ILE A 8 37.84 59.55 -1.04
N ARG A 9 37.19 58.98 -0.02
CA ARG A 9 36.84 59.55 1.32
C ARG A 9 35.59 60.43 1.23
N SER A 10 34.47 60.15 1.88
CA SER A 10 34.26 59.59 3.21
C SER A 10 32.77 59.29 3.40
N ILE A 11 32.40 58.03 3.70
CA ILE A 11 31.13 57.72 4.36
C ILE A 11 31.50 56.84 5.56
N PRO A 12 31.10 57.23 6.78
CA PRO A 12 31.66 56.68 8.00
C PRO A 12 31.15 55.26 8.23
N VAL A 13 31.98 54.53 8.98
CA VAL A 13 31.65 53.34 9.75
C VAL A 13 30.24 53.49 10.38
N VAL A 14 29.25 52.85 9.76
CA VAL A 14 28.03 52.40 10.47
C VAL A 14 28.14 50.88 10.57
N LEU A 15 29.12 50.49 11.37
CA LEU A 15 29.17 49.21 12.04
C LEU A 15 28.15 49.27 13.19
N ALA A 16 27.37 48.21 13.35
CA ALA A 16 26.54 47.92 14.52
C ALA A 16 25.37 48.87 14.79
N VAL A 17 24.19 48.56 14.22
CA VAL A 17 22.90 48.35 14.92
C VAL A 17 21.88 48.05 13.82
N LEU A 18 21.73 46.77 13.47
CA LEU A 18 20.46 46.15 13.04
C LEU A 18 20.55 44.64 13.38
N LEU A 19 21.01 44.37 14.60
CA LEU A 19 20.54 43.24 15.38
C LEU A 19 19.16 43.66 15.90
N ALA A 20 18.17 42.77 15.73
CA ALA A 20 16.81 42.88 16.26
C ALA A 20 15.87 43.89 15.58
N ALA A 21 15.33 43.53 14.40
CA ALA A 21 13.90 43.68 14.12
C ALA A 21 13.53 43.09 12.75
N GLY A 22 12.72 42.03 12.75
CA GLY A 22 11.63 41.95 11.78
C GLY A 22 11.94 41.45 10.38
N TRP A 23 12.69 40.37 10.23
CA TRP A 23 12.47 39.41 9.14
C TRP A 23 12.10 38.05 9.75
N LEU A 24 11.04 38.05 10.58
CA LEU A 24 10.23 36.86 10.84
C LEU A 24 9.24 36.70 9.67
N GLY A 25 9.78 36.37 8.50
CA GLY A 25 9.00 35.68 7.48
C GLY A 25 8.92 34.23 7.93
N THR A 26 7.80 33.84 8.50
CA THR A 26 7.50 32.46 8.84
C THR A 26 7.63 31.60 7.58
N PHE A 27 8.75 30.90 7.42
CA PHE A 27 8.74 29.63 6.71
C PHE A 27 7.88 28.70 7.57
N THR A 28 6.56 28.72 7.32
CA THR A 28 5.68 27.65 7.76
C THR A 28 6.21 26.39 7.10
N ALA A 29 6.87 25.55 7.90
CA ALA A 29 7.25 24.21 7.49
C ALA A 29 6.00 23.51 6.97
N PHE A 30 5.94 23.31 5.66
CA PHE A 30 5.03 22.34 5.07
C PHE A 30 5.59 20.97 5.45
N GLY A 31 4.94 20.30 6.40
CA GLY A 31 5.30 18.96 6.87
C GLY A 31 5.10 18.82 8.38
N GLU A 32 4.33 17.82 8.78
CA GLU A 32 4.23 17.41 10.19
C GLU A 32 5.63 16.97 10.67
N SER A 33 5.98 17.28 11.93
CA SER A 33 7.30 16.94 12.48
C SER A 33 7.57 15.45 12.32
N VAL A 34 8.53 15.09 11.47
CA VAL A 34 8.92 13.70 11.19
C VAL A 34 9.28 13.00 12.51
N LYS A 35 8.50 11.99 12.90
CA LYS A 35 8.75 11.21 14.12
C LYS A 35 10.03 10.37 13.95
N ASP A 36 10.97 10.54 14.88
CA ASP A 36 12.14 9.67 14.99
C ASP A 36 11.77 8.34 15.66
N LEU A 37 11.52 7.32 14.83
CA LEU A 37 11.25 5.94 15.29
C LEU A 37 12.56 5.16 15.46
N LYS A 38 12.65 4.38 16.56
CA LYS A 38 13.79 3.49 16.80
C LYS A 38 13.71 2.25 15.90
N PRO A 39 14.84 1.61 15.56
CA PRO A 39 14.82 0.39 14.75
C PRO A 39 13.94 -0.74 15.31
N SER A 40 13.81 -0.85 16.64
CA SER A 40 12.95 -1.84 17.31
C SER A 40 11.45 -1.60 17.13
N GLU A 41 11.06 -0.40 16.68
CA GLU A 41 9.68 0.03 16.47
C GLU A 41 9.28 -0.05 14.99
N LEU A 42 10.10 -0.71 14.17
CA LEU A 42 9.91 -0.82 12.73
C LEU A 42 9.77 -2.28 12.31
N VAL A 43 8.80 -2.52 11.43
CA VAL A 43 8.63 -3.79 10.72
C VAL A 43 9.12 -3.58 9.29
N ARG A 44 10.03 -4.45 8.82
CA ARG A 44 10.47 -4.43 7.42
C ARG A 44 9.42 -5.14 6.57
N VAL A 45 9.01 -4.49 5.49
CA VAL A 45 8.00 -5.00 4.57
C VAL A 45 8.53 -5.02 3.14
N LYS A 46 7.79 -5.70 2.26
CA LYS A 46 8.00 -5.72 0.81
C LYS A 46 6.68 -5.48 0.10
N VAL A 47 6.76 -4.90 -1.11
CA VAL A 47 5.60 -4.86 -2.00
C VAL A 47 5.30 -6.28 -2.43
N HIS A 48 4.14 -6.80 -2.02
CA HIS A 48 3.76 -8.20 -2.26
C HIS A 48 3.00 -8.33 -3.57
N ASN A 49 1.91 -7.57 -3.73
CA ASN A 49 1.13 -7.49 -4.95
C ASN A 49 0.38 -6.16 -5.04
N MET A 50 -0.27 -5.94 -6.18
CA MET A 50 -1.18 -4.83 -6.40
C MET A 50 -2.48 -5.39 -6.98
N ILE A 51 -3.60 -4.96 -6.41
CA ILE A 51 -4.95 -5.37 -6.82
C ILE A 51 -5.82 -4.15 -7.08
N LEU A 52 -6.97 -4.35 -7.71
CA LEU A 52 -8.01 -3.33 -7.77
C LEU A 52 -9.02 -3.62 -6.68
N ASP A 53 -9.37 -2.62 -5.90
CA ASP A 53 -10.50 -2.69 -4.98
C ASP A 53 -11.78 -2.83 -5.82
N PRO A 54 -12.49 -3.96 -5.73
CA PRO A 54 -13.61 -4.25 -6.59
C PRO A 54 -14.82 -3.34 -6.33
N ARG A 55 -14.85 -2.60 -5.20
CA ARG A 55 -15.94 -1.67 -4.85
C ARG A 55 -15.90 -0.38 -5.68
N ASN A 56 -14.71 0.12 -5.95
CA ASN A 56 -14.51 1.45 -6.53
C ASN A 56 -13.47 1.46 -7.66
N ASN A 57 -13.00 0.27 -8.03
CA ASN A 57 -11.94 0.04 -9.00
C ASN A 57 -10.67 0.84 -8.72
N ARG A 58 -10.41 1.20 -7.46
CA ARG A 58 -9.20 1.94 -7.08
C ARG A 58 -8.05 0.97 -6.84
N PRO A 59 -6.83 1.30 -7.28
CA PRO A 59 -5.68 0.46 -7.01
C PRO A 59 -5.36 0.39 -5.51
N VAL A 60 -4.98 -0.81 -5.08
CA VAL A 60 -4.53 -1.11 -3.73
C VAL A 60 -3.18 -1.79 -3.82
N VAL A 61 -2.17 -1.24 -3.15
CA VAL A 61 -0.88 -1.89 -2.98
C VAL A 61 -0.85 -2.66 -1.66
N SER A 62 -0.39 -3.90 -1.71
CA SER A 62 -0.21 -4.76 -0.54
C SER A 62 1.24 -4.76 -0.09
N LEU A 63 1.47 -4.42 1.18
CA LEU A 63 2.77 -4.44 1.82
C LEU A 63 2.82 -5.58 2.84
N ALA A 64 3.53 -6.65 2.49
CA ALA A 64 3.67 -7.82 3.34
C ALA A 64 4.93 -7.74 4.21
N ASP A 65 4.90 -8.37 5.37
CA ASP A 65 6.14 -8.73 6.06
C ASP A 65 6.98 -9.72 5.22
N LEU A 66 8.25 -9.89 5.60
CA LEU A 66 9.22 -10.61 4.76
C LEU A 66 8.86 -12.08 4.56
N ASP A 67 8.26 -12.69 5.58
CA ASP A 67 7.73 -14.05 5.62
C ASP A 67 6.33 -14.20 5.01
N GLU A 68 5.72 -13.11 4.54
CA GLU A 68 4.38 -13.10 3.94
C GLU A 68 3.31 -13.69 4.86
N SER A 69 3.46 -13.46 6.17
CA SER A 69 2.49 -13.88 7.18
C SER A 69 1.33 -12.91 7.27
N ARG A 70 1.60 -11.61 7.10
CA ARG A 70 0.61 -10.54 7.17
C ARG A 70 0.89 -9.46 6.13
N ALA A 71 -0.15 -8.79 5.67
CA ALA A 71 -0.04 -7.65 4.78
C ALA A 71 -0.96 -6.49 5.17
N MET A 72 -0.43 -5.29 5.00
CA MET A 72 -1.16 -4.04 5.11
C MET A 72 -1.54 -3.56 3.71
N LEU A 73 -2.79 -3.12 3.55
CA LEU A 73 -3.33 -2.61 2.28
C LEU A 73 -3.33 -1.08 2.28
N ILE A 74 -2.84 -0.47 1.20
CA ILE A 74 -2.86 0.98 1.01
C ILE A 74 -3.54 1.28 -0.32
N TRP A 75 -4.66 2.01 -0.26
CA TRP A 75 -5.28 2.60 -1.45
C TRP A 75 -4.41 3.72 -2.02
N ILE A 76 -4.21 3.69 -3.32
CA ILE A 76 -3.39 4.67 -4.05
C ILE A 76 -4.13 5.19 -5.28
N GLY A 77 -3.63 6.28 -5.86
CA GLY A 77 -4.14 6.80 -7.12
C GLY A 77 -3.67 5.97 -8.31
N GLU A 78 -4.42 6.07 -9.42
CA GLU A 78 -4.11 5.41 -10.71
C GLU A 78 -2.70 5.71 -11.22
N ASN A 79 -2.27 6.97 -11.10
CA ASN A 79 -0.95 7.38 -11.60
C ASN A 79 0.17 6.76 -10.76
N GLU A 80 0.00 6.73 -9.45
CA GLU A 80 0.95 6.09 -8.54
C GLU A 80 0.97 4.57 -8.74
N ALA A 81 -0.19 3.94 -8.93
CA ALA A 81 -0.29 2.51 -9.22
C ALA A 81 0.48 2.13 -10.49
N ARG A 82 0.33 2.91 -11.56
CA ARG A 82 1.08 2.71 -12.82
C ARG A 82 2.58 2.83 -12.60
N ALA A 83 3.03 3.79 -11.80
CA ALA A 83 4.45 3.98 -11.49
C ALA A 83 5.02 2.81 -10.68
N ILE A 84 4.29 2.32 -9.67
CA ILE A 84 4.69 1.14 -8.90
C ILE A 84 4.74 -0.10 -9.79
N TYR A 85 3.68 -0.34 -10.58
CA TYR A 85 3.60 -1.51 -11.46
C TYR A 85 4.71 -1.54 -12.51
N ALA A 86 5.00 -0.40 -13.15
CA ALA A 86 6.09 -0.31 -14.13
C ALA A 86 7.44 -0.69 -13.52
N GLU A 87 7.71 -0.26 -12.28
CA GLU A 87 8.96 -0.60 -11.59
C GLU A 87 8.99 -2.07 -11.13
N MET A 88 7.87 -2.60 -10.63
CA MET A 88 7.75 -4.03 -10.25
C MET A 88 8.01 -4.97 -11.44
N GLU A 89 7.50 -4.62 -12.62
CA GLU A 89 7.69 -5.39 -13.85
C GLU A 89 9.02 -5.10 -14.57
N GLY A 90 9.83 -4.17 -14.05
CA GLY A 90 11.10 -3.77 -14.66
C GLY A 90 10.92 -3.08 -16.04
N VAL A 91 9.76 -2.48 -16.29
CA VAL A 91 9.44 -1.81 -17.56
C VAL A 91 10.17 -0.48 -17.63
N LYS A 92 11.11 -0.38 -18.57
CA LYS A 92 11.84 0.87 -18.84
C LYS A 92 11.11 1.73 -19.86
N ASN A 93 10.87 2.99 -19.50
CA ASN A 93 10.29 3.98 -20.40
C ASN A 93 11.35 4.60 -21.33
N PHE A 94 10.97 4.96 -22.56
CA PHE A 94 11.87 5.66 -23.50
C PHE A 94 12.25 7.07 -23.04
N ARG A 95 11.38 7.70 -22.23
CA ARG A 95 11.60 9.02 -21.64
C ARG A 95 11.40 8.92 -20.13
N PRO A 96 12.21 9.64 -19.34
CA PRO A 96 12.03 9.70 -17.89
C PRO A 96 10.64 10.23 -17.53
N LEU A 97 9.93 9.51 -16.67
CA LEU A 97 8.75 9.96 -15.96
C LEU A 97 9.14 10.75 -14.70
N THR A 98 8.16 11.19 -13.92
CA THR A 98 8.38 12.03 -12.72
C THR A 98 9.31 11.37 -11.71
N HIS A 99 9.10 10.09 -11.38
CA HIS A 99 9.94 9.39 -10.43
C HIS A 99 11.33 9.07 -10.99
N ASP A 100 11.47 8.86 -12.31
CA ASP A 100 12.78 8.73 -12.97
C ASP A 100 13.57 10.04 -12.90
N LEU A 101 12.90 11.17 -13.15
CA LEU A 101 13.50 12.50 -13.02
C LEU A 101 13.96 12.75 -11.58
N PHE A 102 13.17 12.34 -10.59
CA PHE A 102 13.52 12.51 -9.18
C PHE A 102 14.65 11.58 -8.74
N GLU A 103 14.68 10.35 -9.25
CA GLU A 103 15.81 9.43 -9.09
C GLU A 103 17.10 10.04 -9.63
N ASN A 104 17.08 10.51 -10.89
CA ASN A 104 18.22 11.17 -11.51
C ASN A 104 18.65 12.39 -10.69
N PHE A 105 17.72 13.22 -10.24
CA PHE A 105 18.03 14.38 -9.41
C PHE A 105 18.74 13.99 -8.11
N ILE A 106 18.25 12.96 -7.39
CA ILE A 106 18.90 12.48 -6.17
C ILE A 106 20.31 11.96 -6.47
N GLN A 107 20.49 11.23 -7.56
CA GLN A 107 21.80 10.71 -7.97
C GLN A 107 22.79 11.82 -8.33
N GLU A 108 22.35 12.83 -9.10
CA GLU A 108 23.16 13.98 -9.52
C GLU A 108 23.65 14.84 -8.35
N ILE A 109 22.96 14.81 -7.20
CA ILE A 109 23.41 15.51 -5.99
C ILE A 109 24.20 14.61 -5.02
N ASP A 110 24.68 13.45 -5.50
CA ASP A 110 25.35 12.40 -4.72
C ASP A 110 24.50 11.88 -3.55
N GLY A 111 23.19 11.81 -3.78
CA GLY A 111 22.20 11.30 -2.84
C GLY A 111 21.90 9.81 -3.08
N SER A 112 21.45 9.15 -2.02
CA SER A 112 20.92 7.78 -2.08
C SER A 112 19.75 7.64 -1.11
N ILE A 113 18.74 6.86 -1.47
CA ILE A 113 17.64 6.56 -0.54
C ILE A 113 18.10 5.46 0.40
N GLN A 114 18.17 5.77 1.70
CA GLN A 114 18.60 4.82 2.71
C GLN A 114 17.47 3.86 3.09
N ARG A 115 16.26 4.40 3.24
CA ARG A 115 15.02 3.65 3.54
C ARG A 115 13.82 4.56 3.43
N ILE A 116 12.64 3.95 3.39
CA ILE A 116 11.37 4.66 3.58
C ILE A 116 10.66 4.10 4.81
N ILE A 117 9.93 4.95 5.53
CA ILE A 117 9.23 4.59 6.75
C ILE A 117 7.79 5.08 6.68
N ILE A 118 6.81 4.18 6.64
CA ILE A 118 5.39 4.51 6.80
C ILE A 118 5.11 4.61 8.30
N THR A 119 4.77 5.80 8.77
CA THR A 119 4.87 6.14 10.20
C THR A 119 3.55 5.99 10.94
N HIS A 120 2.48 6.57 10.43
CA HIS A 120 1.18 6.62 11.10
C HIS A 120 0.06 6.96 10.10
N THR A 121 -1.17 6.88 10.59
CA THR A 121 -2.37 7.37 9.91
C THR A 121 -2.97 8.54 10.69
N LYS A 122 -3.60 9.46 9.97
CA LYS A 122 -4.39 10.56 10.53
C LYS A 122 -5.53 10.85 9.57
N ASP A 123 -6.76 10.83 10.08
CA ASP A 123 -7.97 10.98 9.25
C ASP A 123 -8.00 10.03 8.04
N ASN A 124 -7.57 8.77 8.25
CA ASN A 124 -7.40 7.73 7.22
C ASN A 124 -6.36 8.05 6.12
N VAL A 125 -5.52 9.07 6.33
CA VAL A 125 -4.39 9.40 5.45
C VAL A 125 -3.11 8.83 6.05
N TYR A 126 -2.42 8.02 5.28
CA TYR A 126 -1.12 7.46 5.66
C TYR A 126 0.00 8.47 5.42
N TYR A 127 0.93 8.56 6.38
CA TYR A 127 2.12 9.40 6.30
C TYR A 127 3.38 8.56 6.19
N ALA A 128 4.30 8.96 5.31
CA ALA A 128 5.59 8.31 5.16
C ALA A 128 6.74 9.32 5.24
N THR A 129 7.92 8.80 5.58
CA THR A 129 9.16 9.55 5.61
C THR A 129 10.14 8.88 4.67
N LEU A 130 10.68 9.68 3.75
CA LEU A 130 11.75 9.30 2.86
C LEU A 130 13.09 9.74 3.49
N GLU A 131 13.95 8.78 3.84
CA GLU A 131 15.27 9.07 4.39
C GLU A 131 16.34 9.01 3.29
N VAL A 132 16.84 10.17 2.89
CA VAL A 132 17.88 10.33 1.86
C VAL A 132 19.22 10.60 2.52
N LYS A 133 20.20 9.75 2.23
CA LYS A 133 21.58 9.95 2.63
C LYS A 133 22.31 10.75 1.56
N ARG A 134 22.94 11.85 1.97
CA ARG A 134 23.86 12.64 1.15
C ARG A 134 25.12 12.90 1.96
N ASN A 135 26.27 12.43 1.47
CA ASN A 135 27.53 12.46 2.23
C ASN A 135 27.39 11.80 3.62
N LYS A 136 27.57 12.59 4.69
CA LYS A 136 27.42 12.17 6.09
C LYS A 136 26.09 12.60 6.72
N SER A 137 25.25 13.28 5.95
CA SER A 137 23.98 13.83 6.42
C SER A 137 22.82 12.94 6.00
N LEU A 138 21.90 12.71 6.94
CA LEU A 138 20.63 12.07 6.68
C LEU A 138 19.56 13.16 6.58
N ILE A 139 18.94 13.27 5.42
CA ILE A 139 17.84 14.20 5.15
C ILE A 139 16.55 13.41 5.24
N LYS A 140 15.60 13.88 6.05
CA LYS A 140 14.28 13.29 6.18
C LYS A 140 13.27 14.18 5.49
N MET A 141 12.45 13.60 4.63
CA MET A 141 11.41 14.32 3.90
C MET A 141 10.06 13.67 4.16
N ASP A 142 9.06 14.49 4.47
CA ASP A 142 7.67 14.06 4.47
C ASP A 142 7.26 13.70 3.04
N ALA A 143 6.59 12.56 2.88
CA ALA A 143 6.18 12.04 1.59
C ALA A 143 4.94 11.15 1.73
N ARG A 144 4.16 11.06 0.65
CA ARG A 144 3.09 10.05 0.57
C ARG A 144 3.72 8.65 0.51
N PRO A 145 3.07 7.63 1.11
CA PRO A 145 3.55 6.25 0.99
C PRO A 145 3.68 5.79 -0.45
N SER A 146 2.74 6.14 -1.32
CA SER A 146 2.74 5.76 -2.73
C SER A 146 4.01 6.23 -3.46
N ASP A 147 4.37 7.50 -3.32
CA ASP A 147 5.60 8.04 -3.91
C ASP A 147 6.85 7.39 -3.29
N SER A 148 6.84 7.21 -1.96
CA SER A 148 7.94 6.60 -1.22
C SER A 148 8.20 5.16 -1.66
N ILE A 149 7.14 4.38 -1.95
CA ILE A 149 7.24 3.01 -2.43
C ILE A 149 7.90 2.98 -3.81
N VAL A 150 7.47 3.83 -4.75
CA VAL A 150 8.11 3.90 -6.09
C VAL A 150 9.60 4.20 -5.95
N MET A 151 9.94 5.20 -5.14
CA MET A 151 11.33 5.58 -4.91
C MET A 151 12.14 4.47 -4.23
N ALA A 152 11.52 3.71 -3.32
CA ALA A 152 12.16 2.56 -2.69
C ALA A 152 12.48 1.45 -3.69
N LEU A 153 11.54 1.13 -4.60
CA LEU A 153 11.74 0.13 -5.65
C LEU A 153 12.90 0.55 -6.57
N LYS A 154 12.91 1.80 -7.04
CA LYS A 154 13.96 2.35 -7.91
C LYS A 154 15.36 2.26 -7.31
N PHE A 155 15.49 2.67 -6.05
CA PHE A 155 16.78 2.65 -5.36
C PHE A 155 17.11 1.31 -4.70
N ASN A 156 16.25 0.29 -4.85
CA ASN A 156 16.33 -0.96 -4.10
C ASN A 156 16.46 -0.74 -2.58
N ALA A 157 15.80 0.31 -2.08
CA ALA A 157 15.86 0.71 -0.68
C ALA A 157 14.84 -0.08 0.16
N PRO A 158 15.16 -0.41 1.42
CA PRO A 158 14.25 -1.11 2.30
C PRO A 158 13.05 -0.25 2.71
N ILE A 159 11.88 -0.90 2.72
CA ILE A 159 10.60 -0.32 3.13
C ILE A 159 10.31 -0.75 4.57
N PHE A 160 9.98 0.20 5.42
CA PHE A 160 9.57 -0.04 6.80
C PHE A 160 8.20 0.54 7.09
N VAL A 161 7.49 -0.08 8.03
CA VAL A 161 6.25 0.41 8.61
C VAL A 161 6.45 0.49 10.12
N SER A 162 5.88 1.49 10.80
CA SER A 162 5.89 1.49 12.26
C SER A 162 5.16 0.25 12.79
N LYS A 163 5.71 -0.36 13.83
CA LYS A 163 5.18 -1.60 14.38
C LYS A 163 3.72 -1.45 14.83
N GLN A 164 3.40 -0.32 15.47
CA GLN A 164 2.05 0.00 15.90
C GLN A 164 1.08 0.04 14.70
N LEU A 165 1.43 0.79 13.65
CA LEU A 165 0.58 0.88 12.46
C LEU A 165 0.43 -0.47 11.77
N PHE A 166 1.52 -1.23 11.64
CA PHE A 166 1.48 -2.53 10.99
C PHE A 166 0.61 -3.52 11.77
N GLU A 167 0.69 -3.55 13.10
CA GLU A 167 -0.17 -4.40 13.93
C GLU A 167 -1.65 -4.01 13.84
N GLU A 168 -1.95 -2.73 13.71
CA GLU A 168 -3.33 -2.22 13.61
C GLU A 168 -3.95 -2.45 12.21
N ALA A 169 -3.17 -2.28 11.15
CA ALA A 169 -3.67 -2.23 9.77
C ALA A 169 -3.36 -3.46 8.91
N SER A 170 -2.61 -4.46 9.43
CA SER A 170 -2.28 -5.68 8.68
C SER A 170 -3.29 -6.80 8.86
N LEU A 171 -3.47 -7.57 7.80
CA LEU A 171 -4.32 -8.76 7.70
C LEU A 171 -3.45 -10.00 7.47
N SER A 172 -3.89 -11.18 7.92
CA SER A 172 -3.15 -12.44 7.72
C SER A 172 -3.17 -12.88 6.25
N LEU A 173 -2.00 -13.12 5.65
CA LEU A 173 -1.83 -13.52 4.24
C LEU A 173 -1.86 -15.05 4.04
N GLY A 174 -1.40 -15.83 5.02
CA GLY A 174 -1.31 -17.28 4.90
C GLY A 174 -2.65 -17.98 4.65
N GLU A 175 -3.76 -17.25 4.84
CA GLU A 175 -5.13 -17.77 4.83
C GLU A 175 -5.78 -17.70 3.45
N GLN A 176 -5.41 -16.72 2.60
CA GLN A 176 -5.84 -16.67 1.19
C GLN A 176 -5.08 -17.69 0.32
N LYS A 177 -3.77 -17.87 0.57
CA LYS A 177 -2.94 -18.85 -0.12
C LYS A 177 -3.42 -20.29 0.13
N GLU A 178 -3.85 -20.62 1.35
CA GLU A 178 -4.32 -21.97 1.71
C GLU A 178 -5.55 -22.38 0.88
N VAL A 179 -6.54 -21.49 0.75
CA VAL A 179 -7.77 -21.74 -0.04
C VAL A 179 -7.46 -21.84 -1.54
N GLU A 180 -6.58 -20.97 -2.05
CA GLU A 180 -6.18 -21.01 -3.45
C GLU A 180 -5.32 -22.23 -3.78
N GLU A 181 -4.32 -22.57 -2.96
CA GLU A 181 -3.43 -23.71 -3.19
C GLU A 181 -4.17 -25.04 -3.05
N GLN A 182 -4.93 -25.21 -1.97
CA GLN A 182 -5.64 -26.46 -1.65
C GLN A 182 -6.86 -26.68 -2.55
N TYR A 183 -7.54 -25.62 -2.97
CA TYR A 183 -8.82 -25.71 -3.67
C TYR A 183 -8.86 -25.14 -5.08
N GLY A 184 -7.97 -24.20 -5.38
CA GLY A 184 -8.05 -23.40 -6.59
C GLY A 184 -9.14 -22.34 -6.54
N LEU A 185 -9.61 -21.94 -5.34
CA LEU A 185 -10.55 -20.83 -5.17
C LEU A 185 -9.79 -19.57 -4.75
N THR A 186 -9.95 -18.51 -5.53
CA THR A 186 -9.61 -17.15 -5.10
C THR A 186 -10.90 -16.52 -4.56
N VAL A 187 -10.89 -16.17 -3.28
CA VAL A 187 -12.06 -15.64 -2.58
C VAL A 187 -11.80 -14.27 -1.96
N GLN A 188 -12.88 -13.52 -1.76
CA GLN A 188 -12.89 -12.24 -1.06
C GLN A 188 -14.20 -12.07 -0.30
N ASP A 189 -14.20 -11.23 0.73
CA ASP A 189 -15.43 -10.87 1.45
C ASP A 189 -16.46 -10.25 0.50
N LEU A 190 -17.72 -10.59 0.71
CA LEU A 190 -18.82 -9.93 0.03
C LEU A 190 -19.05 -8.54 0.66
N THR A 191 -19.04 -7.52 -0.17
CA THR A 191 -19.38 -6.16 0.25
C THR A 191 -20.80 -5.82 -0.22
N PRO A 192 -21.49 -4.83 0.39
CA PRO A 192 -22.82 -4.43 -0.06
C PRO A 192 -22.88 -4.08 -1.56
N GLU A 193 -21.82 -3.48 -2.10
CA GLU A 193 -21.73 -3.10 -3.51
C GLU A 193 -21.63 -4.34 -4.43
N LEU A 194 -20.87 -5.35 -4.01
CA LEU A 194 -20.75 -6.61 -4.74
C LEU A 194 -22.02 -7.44 -4.67
N ALA A 195 -22.70 -7.41 -3.52
CA ALA A 195 -23.99 -8.02 -3.35
C ALA A 195 -25.01 -7.41 -4.32
N GLU A 196 -25.08 -6.08 -4.42
CA GLU A 196 -25.96 -5.39 -5.37
C GLU A 196 -25.65 -5.77 -6.82
N TYR A 197 -24.37 -5.77 -7.23
CA TYR A 197 -23.96 -6.16 -8.58
C TYR A 197 -24.46 -7.56 -8.97
N TRP A 198 -24.39 -8.50 -8.04
CA TRP A 198 -24.88 -9.86 -8.23
C TRP A 198 -26.37 -10.05 -7.90
N SER A 199 -27.09 -8.96 -7.58
CA SER A 199 -28.51 -8.99 -7.17
C SER A 199 -28.77 -9.87 -5.95
N PHE A 200 -27.84 -9.86 -5.00
CA PHE A 200 -27.93 -10.58 -3.73
C PHE A 200 -28.37 -9.63 -2.62
N GLU A 201 -29.42 -10.00 -1.88
CA GLU A 201 -30.10 -9.11 -0.93
C GLU A 201 -29.39 -8.98 0.44
N SER A 202 -28.30 -9.72 0.66
CA SER A 202 -27.50 -9.69 1.89
C SER A 202 -26.09 -9.22 1.61
N SER A 203 -25.41 -8.65 2.61
CA SER A 203 -23.98 -8.35 2.54
C SER A 203 -23.11 -9.43 3.22
N GLU A 204 -23.74 -10.47 3.77
CA GLU A 204 -23.07 -11.59 4.41
C GLU A 204 -22.78 -12.69 3.38
N GLY A 205 -21.51 -13.03 3.21
CA GLY A 205 -21.06 -14.04 2.27
C GLY A 205 -19.61 -13.87 1.85
N VAL A 206 -19.12 -14.84 1.09
CA VAL A 206 -17.79 -14.81 0.47
C VAL A 206 -17.94 -14.96 -1.04
N LEU A 207 -17.42 -14.00 -1.80
CA LEU A 207 -17.45 -13.99 -3.26
C LEU A 207 -16.28 -14.81 -3.82
N VAL A 208 -16.57 -15.67 -4.80
CA VAL A 208 -15.58 -16.36 -5.62
C VAL A 208 -15.12 -15.43 -6.74
N ALA A 209 -13.93 -14.86 -6.56
CA ALA A 209 -13.30 -13.97 -7.54
C ALA A 209 -12.55 -14.73 -8.64
N GLY A 210 -12.13 -15.97 -8.37
CA GLY A 210 -11.37 -16.78 -9.31
C GLY A 210 -11.53 -18.27 -9.04
N VAL A 211 -11.56 -19.04 -10.13
CA VAL A 211 -11.51 -20.51 -10.10
C VAL A 211 -10.37 -20.96 -10.99
N ARG A 212 -9.37 -21.62 -10.42
CA ARG A 212 -8.22 -22.15 -11.17
C ARG A 212 -8.66 -23.33 -12.02
N ARG A 213 -8.20 -23.38 -13.27
CA ARG A 213 -8.48 -24.52 -14.17
C ARG A 213 -7.87 -25.81 -13.63
N GLU A 214 -8.57 -26.92 -13.88
CA GLU A 214 -8.25 -28.28 -13.43
C GLU A 214 -8.22 -28.47 -11.90
N SER A 215 -8.62 -27.44 -11.15
CA SER A 215 -8.69 -27.47 -9.70
C SER A 215 -9.85 -28.31 -9.18
N ARG A 216 -9.85 -28.54 -7.86
CA ARG A 216 -10.97 -29.22 -7.17
C ARG A 216 -12.23 -28.38 -7.27
N ALA A 217 -12.11 -27.07 -7.05
CA ALA A 217 -13.21 -26.15 -7.15
C ALA A 217 -13.91 -26.17 -8.51
N GLU A 218 -13.15 -26.21 -9.62
CA GLU A 218 -13.74 -26.32 -10.96
C GLU A 218 -14.47 -27.66 -11.13
N LYS A 219 -13.89 -28.77 -10.66
CA LYS A 219 -14.50 -30.11 -10.72
C LYS A 219 -15.76 -30.23 -9.87
N ASP A 220 -15.80 -29.53 -8.74
CA ASP A 220 -16.95 -29.44 -7.85
C ASP A 220 -18.03 -28.52 -8.41
N GLY A 221 -17.74 -27.79 -9.50
CA GLY A 221 -18.70 -26.95 -10.23
C GLY A 221 -18.78 -25.51 -9.74
N MET A 222 -17.76 -25.03 -9.01
CA MET A 222 -17.65 -23.63 -8.61
C MET A 222 -17.38 -22.75 -9.84
N GLU A 223 -18.00 -21.59 -9.87
CA GLU A 223 -17.86 -20.59 -10.93
C GLU A 223 -17.47 -19.23 -10.34
N VAL A 224 -16.79 -18.42 -11.15
CA VAL A 224 -16.54 -17.02 -10.80
C VAL A 224 -17.87 -16.29 -10.70
N GLY A 225 -18.04 -15.51 -9.64
CA GLY A 225 -19.30 -14.84 -9.33
C GLY A 225 -20.22 -15.61 -8.38
N ASP A 226 -19.84 -16.83 -7.96
CA ASP A 226 -20.54 -17.52 -6.87
C ASP A 226 -20.37 -16.77 -5.55
N ILE A 227 -21.45 -16.68 -4.79
CA ILE A 227 -21.41 -16.15 -3.42
C ILE A 227 -21.68 -17.32 -2.46
N ILE A 228 -20.69 -17.68 -1.66
CA ILE A 228 -20.79 -18.72 -0.63
C ILE A 228 -21.43 -18.11 0.61
N VAL A 229 -22.59 -18.62 1.02
CA VAL A 229 -23.37 -18.09 2.16
C VAL A 229 -23.45 -19.09 3.32
N GLU A 230 -23.19 -20.36 3.05
CA GLU A 230 -23.18 -21.42 4.04
C GLU A 230 -22.17 -22.49 3.63
N LEU A 231 -21.46 -23.05 4.61
CA LEU A 231 -20.53 -24.14 4.42
C LEU A 231 -20.65 -25.13 5.59
N ALA A 232 -20.71 -26.43 5.29
CA ALA A 232 -20.86 -27.49 6.28
C ALA A 232 -22.02 -27.24 7.29
N GLY A 233 -23.15 -26.72 6.80
CA GLY A 233 -24.32 -26.42 7.63
C GLY A 233 -24.20 -25.15 8.48
N ARG A 234 -23.13 -24.36 8.31
CA ARG A 234 -22.85 -23.15 9.10
C ARG A 234 -22.84 -21.91 8.22
N PRO A 235 -23.45 -20.79 8.67
CA PRO A 235 -23.42 -19.53 7.94
C PRO A 235 -21.99 -19.05 7.69
N VAL A 236 -21.75 -18.54 6.49
CA VAL A 236 -20.49 -17.92 6.08
C VAL A 236 -20.77 -16.44 5.91
N ALA A 237 -20.47 -15.64 6.94
CA ALA A 237 -20.67 -14.19 6.89
C ALA A 237 -19.51 -13.47 6.20
N ASP A 238 -18.29 -13.98 6.38
CA ASP A 238 -17.04 -13.43 5.86
C ASP A 238 -16.00 -14.55 5.66
N MET A 239 -14.83 -14.19 5.13
CA MET A 239 -13.70 -15.09 4.89
C MET A 239 -13.20 -15.74 6.18
N ASN A 240 -13.26 -15.04 7.33
CA ASN A 240 -12.83 -15.62 8.59
C ASN A 240 -13.79 -16.73 9.06
N ALA A 241 -15.10 -16.54 8.90
CA ALA A 241 -16.12 -17.56 9.15
C ALA A 241 -15.92 -18.76 8.23
N MET A 242 -15.76 -18.54 6.91
CA MET A 242 -15.45 -19.60 5.94
C MET A 242 -14.22 -20.39 6.36
N ARG A 243 -13.17 -19.70 6.80
CA ARG A 243 -11.90 -20.30 7.21
C ARG A 243 -12.04 -21.19 8.44
N VAL A 244 -12.72 -20.71 9.48
CA VAL A 244 -12.99 -21.51 10.70
C VAL A 244 -13.70 -22.80 10.30
N ILE A 245 -14.67 -22.70 9.39
CA ILE A 245 -15.43 -23.86 8.92
C ILE A 245 -14.54 -24.85 8.16
N MET A 246 -13.70 -24.36 7.24
CA MET A 246 -12.80 -25.20 6.45
C MET A 246 -11.73 -25.90 7.30
N LYS A 247 -11.24 -25.27 8.38
CA LYS A 247 -10.23 -25.84 9.28
C LYS A 247 -10.77 -26.92 10.21
N GLU A 248 -12.04 -26.83 10.59
CA GLU A 248 -12.66 -27.77 11.53
C GLU A 248 -13.06 -29.11 10.92
N GLY A 249 -12.90 -29.26 9.61
CA GLY A 249 -12.66 -30.55 8.99
C GLY A 249 -13.90 -31.37 8.67
N GLU A 250 -14.15 -31.50 7.37
CA GLU A 250 -14.70 -32.71 6.77
C GLU A 250 -13.91 -32.97 5.47
N LYS A 251 -13.85 -34.23 5.01
CA LYS A 251 -13.27 -34.52 3.68
C LYS A 251 -14.08 -33.88 2.55
N THR A 252 -15.36 -33.64 2.81
CA THR A 252 -16.30 -33.03 1.89
C THR A 252 -17.20 -32.10 2.66
N ALA A 253 -17.50 -30.90 2.17
CA ALA A 253 -18.47 -30.00 2.79
C ALA A 253 -19.56 -29.60 1.80
N LYS A 254 -20.81 -29.58 2.24
CA LYS A 254 -21.89 -28.95 1.47
C LYS A 254 -21.78 -27.44 1.60
N ALA A 255 -21.68 -26.76 0.47
CA ALA A 255 -21.74 -25.32 0.35
C ALA A 255 -23.10 -24.91 -0.22
N LYS A 256 -23.75 -23.96 0.43
CA LYS A 256 -24.87 -23.23 -0.17
C LYS A 256 -24.29 -22.00 -0.84
N ILE A 257 -24.50 -21.90 -2.14
CA ILE A 257 -24.02 -20.78 -2.94
C ILE A 257 -25.20 -20.03 -3.55
N PHE A 258 -24.99 -18.76 -3.87
CA PHE A 258 -25.89 -17.97 -4.67
C PHE A 258 -25.24 -17.72 -6.04
N ARG A 259 -25.94 -18.12 -7.11
CA ARG A 259 -25.51 -18.00 -8.50
C ARG A 259 -26.72 -17.60 -9.35
N LYS A 260 -26.59 -16.51 -10.12
CA LYS A 260 -27.63 -16.05 -11.06
C LYS A 260 -29.04 -15.98 -10.41
N GLN A 261 -29.12 -15.35 -9.25
CA GLN A 261 -30.37 -15.18 -8.48
C GLN A 261 -31.00 -16.45 -7.90
N LEU A 262 -30.25 -17.56 -7.88
CA LEU A 262 -30.70 -18.83 -7.32
C LEU A 262 -29.73 -19.34 -6.26
N PHE A 263 -30.28 -19.92 -5.21
CA PHE A 263 -29.48 -20.69 -4.26
C PHE A 263 -29.29 -22.10 -4.77
N LEU A 264 -28.03 -22.53 -4.85
CA LEU A 264 -27.62 -23.88 -5.23
C LEU A 264 -26.89 -24.54 -4.06
N SER A 265 -26.89 -25.86 -4.05
CA SER A 265 -26.07 -26.65 -3.13
C SER A 265 -25.01 -27.39 -3.90
N ILE A 266 -23.75 -27.11 -3.58
CA ILE A 266 -22.57 -27.75 -4.16
C ILE A 266 -21.86 -28.55 -3.07
N THR A 267 -21.21 -29.66 -3.42
CA THR A 267 -20.37 -30.41 -2.48
C THR A 267 -18.91 -30.16 -2.84
N LEU A 268 -18.17 -29.58 -1.90
CA LEU A 268 -16.76 -29.25 -2.01
C LEU A 268 -15.91 -30.41 -1.47
N GLN A 269 -14.96 -30.94 -2.25
CA GLN A 269 -13.99 -31.98 -1.85
C GLN A 269 -12.76 -31.44 -1.08
N LEU A 270 -12.92 -31.23 0.24
CA LEU A 270 -12.00 -30.49 1.13
C LEU A 270 -10.62 -31.17 1.31
N GLN A 271 -10.52 -32.50 1.14
CA GLN A 271 -9.30 -33.29 1.33
C GLN A 271 -9.05 -34.31 0.21
#